data_AF-U9UJM0-F1
#
_entry.id   AF-U9UJM0-F1
#
_cell.length_a   1.000
_cell.length_b   1.000
_cell.length_c   1.000
_cell.angle_alpha   90.00
_cell.angle_beta   90.00
_cell.angle_gamma   90.00
#
_symmetry.space_group_name_H-M   'P 1'
#
loop_
_entity.id
_entity.type
_entity.pdbx_description
1 polymer ?
#
loop_
_entity_poly.entity_id
_entity_poly.type
_entity_poly.pdbx_seq_one_letter_code
_entity_poly.pdbx_strand_id
1 'polypeptide(L)'
;MSPEELKKLKKREKEREKELYSKECVAQSINFVVSEASDEVTDLNVLDRFSCYLATILARDKEVVAVWLKIVQGRCEIYLSKNFDWLDKDVEYIDNITKYLKNISKNAPEISEDTESDFFGDVVSYCSTKLKSRLDKLKNDIEICAGNKYVKSFRDFFSAKVGDTNNTSLILISLVCNKYYKQVEDESEDESDFPPKFLGHIKKVGSYIESIKGIIACYHK
;
A
#
# COMPACT_ATOMS: atom_id res chain seq x y z
N MET A 1 9.68 -9.34 -35.92
CA MET A 1 10.03 -10.19 -34.77
C MET A 1 9.76 -11.64 -35.16
N SER A 2 10.77 -12.50 -35.11
CA SER A 2 10.63 -13.89 -35.54
C SER A 2 9.86 -14.72 -34.51
N PRO A 3 9.26 -15.86 -34.90
CA PRO A 3 8.63 -16.80 -33.96
C PRO A 3 9.56 -17.29 -32.84
N GLU A 4 10.87 -17.36 -33.10
CA GLU A 4 11.88 -17.76 -32.12
C GLU A 4 12.24 -16.64 -31.14
N GLU A 5 12.25 -15.39 -31.60
CA GLU A 5 12.39 -14.22 -30.71
C GLU A 5 11.20 -14.10 -29.77
N LEU A 6 9.98 -14.33 -30.27
CA LEU A 6 8.76 -14.32 -29.46
C LEU A 6 8.76 -15.44 -28.41
N LYS A 7 9.22 -16.66 -28.76
CA LYS A 7 9.38 -17.76 -27.80
C LYS A 7 10.39 -17.42 -26.70
N LYS A 8 11.53 -16.82 -27.06
CA LYS A 8 12.56 -16.40 -26.09
C LYS A 8 12.04 -15.31 -25.14
N LEU A 9 11.29 -14.33 -25.65
CA LEU A 9 10.65 -13.28 -24.84
C LEU A 9 9.67 -13.87 -23.82
N LYS A 10 8.72 -14.71 -24.27
CA LYS A 10 7.76 -15.37 -23.38
C LYS A 10 8.42 -16.23 -22.31
N LYS A 11 9.54 -16.89 -22.63
CA LYS A 11 10.31 -17.67 -21.65
C LYS A 11 10.93 -16.76 -20.58
N ARG A 12 11.54 -15.65 -20.99
CA ARG A 12 12.11 -14.66 -20.06
C ARG A 12 11.04 -14.00 -19.18
N GLU A 13 9.88 -13.69 -19.74
CA GLU A 13 8.75 -13.14 -18.96
C GLU A 13 8.29 -14.13 -17.88
N LYS A 14 8.14 -15.41 -18.22
CA LYS A 14 7.81 -16.46 -17.24
C LYS A 14 8.88 -16.64 -16.16
N GLU A 15 10.16 -16.55 -16.52
CA GLU A 15 11.25 -16.63 -15.54
C GLU A 15 11.25 -15.41 -14.60
N ARG A 16 11.04 -14.21 -15.15
CA ARG A 16 10.89 -12.98 -14.35
C ARG A 16 9.68 -13.02 -13.43
N GLU A 17 8.54 -13.50 -13.93
CA GLU A 17 7.32 -13.64 -13.13
C GLU A 17 7.55 -14.55 -11.93
N LYS A 18 8.19 -15.71 -12.13
CA LYS A 18 8.57 -16.60 -11.03
C LYS A 18 9.51 -15.93 -10.04
N GLU A 19 10.50 -15.19 -10.53
CA GLU A 19 11.42 -14.44 -9.66
C GLU A 19 10.67 -13.38 -8.85
N LEU A 20 9.81 -12.59 -9.49
CA LEU A 20 8.95 -11.58 -8.84
C LEU A 20 8.13 -12.22 -7.72
N TYR A 21 7.34 -13.27 -8.02
CA TYR A 21 6.50 -13.93 -7.02
C TYR A 21 7.27 -14.65 -5.91
N SER A 22 8.56 -14.89 -6.09
CA SER A 22 9.44 -15.46 -5.06
C SER A 22 10.05 -14.42 -4.11
N LYS A 23 9.87 -13.11 -4.36
CA LYS A 23 10.44 -12.06 -3.53
C LYS A 23 9.65 -11.84 -2.25
N GLU A 24 10.38 -11.42 -1.23
CA GLU A 24 9.85 -11.03 0.08
C GLU A 24 8.77 -9.94 -0.01
N CYS A 25 8.89 -9.02 -0.98
CA CYS A 25 7.86 -8.00 -1.24
C CYS A 25 6.51 -8.59 -1.64
N VAL A 26 6.52 -9.73 -2.34
CA VAL A 26 5.29 -10.44 -2.71
C VAL A 26 4.72 -11.18 -1.51
N ALA A 27 5.55 -11.81 -0.69
CA ALA A 27 5.11 -12.43 0.56
C ALA A 27 4.42 -11.40 1.47
N GLN A 28 5.02 -10.21 1.65
CA GLN A 28 4.39 -9.12 2.40
C GLN A 28 3.08 -8.64 1.77
N SER A 29 3.04 -8.50 0.44
CA SER A 29 1.82 -8.10 -0.26
C SER A 29 0.69 -9.13 -0.12
N ILE A 30 1.03 -10.42 -0.12
CA ILE A 30 0.08 -11.51 0.13
C ILE A 30 -0.45 -11.43 1.56
N ASN A 31 0.43 -11.32 2.55
CA ASN A 31 0.06 -11.21 3.98
C ASN A 31 -0.88 -10.01 4.20
N PHE A 32 -0.58 -8.88 3.56
CA PHE A 32 -1.41 -7.69 3.58
C PHE A 32 -2.83 -7.95 3.02
N VAL A 33 -2.95 -8.70 1.93
CA VAL A 33 -4.24 -9.05 1.33
C VAL A 33 -5.04 -9.98 2.24
N VAL A 34 -4.39 -11.01 2.81
CA VAL A 34 -5.05 -11.99 3.70
C VAL A 34 -5.31 -11.44 5.11
N SER A 35 -4.82 -10.24 5.44
CA SER A 35 -4.92 -9.61 6.77
C SER A 35 -4.25 -10.42 7.88
N GLU A 36 -3.31 -11.28 7.53
CA GLU A 36 -2.44 -11.94 8.52
C GLU A 36 -1.42 -10.91 9.03
N ALA A 37 -1.04 -11.04 10.30
CA ALA A 37 0.05 -10.27 10.87
C ALA A 37 1.32 -10.57 10.05
N SER A 38 1.71 -9.65 9.17
CA SER A 38 3.06 -9.66 8.62
C SER A 38 3.96 -9.06 9.68
N ASP A 39 4.88 -9.85 10.22
CA ASP A 39 6.03 -9.30 10.93
C ASP A 39 6.70 -8.27 10.00
N GLU A 40 6.85 -7.05 10.50
CA GLU A 40 7.51 -5.97 9.76
C GLU A 40 8.97 -6.42 9.54
N VAL A 41 9.32 -6.86 8.32
CA VAL A 41 10.69 -7.31 8.06
C VAL A 41 11.60 -6.08 8.06
N THR A 42 12.32 -5.89 9.17
CA THR A 42 13.19 -4.74 9.42
C THR A 42 14.45 -4.69 8.55
N ASP A 43 14.74 -5.75 7.78
CA ASP A 43 16.00 -5.92 7.04
C ASP A 43 15.90 -5.66 5.52
N LEU A 44 14.76 -5.14 5.03
CA LEU A 44 14.61 -4.81 3.61
C LEU A 44 15.48 -3.61 3.20
N ASN A 45 16.14 -3.73 2.04
CA ASN A 45 16.80 -2.57 1.43
C ASN A 45 15.77 -1.53 0.96
N VAL A 46 16.23 -0.31 0.66
CA VAL A 46 15.36 0.83 0.29
C VAL A 46 14.47 0.51 -0.92
N LEU A 47 14.99 -0.19 -1.93
CA LEU A 47 14.23 -0.54 -3.14
C LEU A 47 13.18 -1.61 -2.89
N ASP A 48 13.49 -2.62 -2.08
CA ASP A 48 12.54 -3.66 -1.71
C ASP A 48 11.44 -3.08 -0.84
N ARG A 49 11.78 -2.23 0.14
CA ARG A 49 10.78 -1.51 0.96
C ARG A 49 9.89 -0.60 0.11
N PHE A 50 10.47 0.15 -0.84
CA PHE A 50 9.70 0.93 -1.80
C PHE A 50 8.74 0.02 -2.58
N SER A 51 9.24 -1.11 -3.09
CA SER A 51 8.44 -2.08 -3.85
C SER A 51 7.25 -2.59 -3.04
N CYS A 52 7.42 -2.86 -1.75
CA CYS A 52 6.35 -3.28 -0.84
C CYS A 52 5.25 -2.22 -0.68
N TYR A 53 5.64 -0.96 -0.48
CA TYR A 53 4.69 0.14 -0.37
C TYR A 53 3.93 0.37 -1.67
N LEU A 54 4.62 0.31 -2.81
CA LEU A 54 3.98 0.45 -4.12
C LEU A 54 3.02 -0.72 -4.39
N ALA A 55 3.41 -1.95 -4.05
CA ALA A 55 2.54 -3.13 -4.18
C ALA A 55 1.25 -2.97 -3.34
N THR A 56 1.37 -2.49 -2.10
CA THR A 56 0.25 -2.24 -1.19
C THR A 56 -0.77 -1.25 -1.78
N ILE A 57 -0.26 -0.18 -2.39
CA ILE A 57 -1.10 0.82 -3.05
C ILE A 57 -1.82 0.20 -4.26
N LEU A 58 -1.09 -0.53 -5.12
CA LEU A 58 -1.62 -1.11 -6.35
C LEU A 58 -2.64 -2.23 -6.11
N ALA A 59 -2.47 -3.07 -5.08
CA ALA A 59 -3.24 -4.30 -4.90
C ALA A 59 -4.68 -4.10 -4.43
N ARG A 60 -5.72 -4.31 -5.25
CA ARG A 60 -7.13 -4.30 -4.80
C ARG A 60 -7.50 -5.53 -3.96
N ASP A 61 -8.74 -5.56 -3.47
CA ASP A 61 -9.26 -6.71 -2.73
C ASP A 61 -9.13 -8.00 -3.55
N LYS A 62 -8.46 -9.01 -2.97
CA LYS A 62 -8.11 -10.30 -3.59
C LYS A 62 -7.02 -10.26 -4.67
N GLU A 63 -6.57 -9.07 -5.08
CA GLU A 63 -5.43 -8.94 -5.99
C GLU A 63 -4.12 -9.05 -5.22
N VAL A 64 -3.18 -9.80 -5.77
CA VAL A 64 -1.79 -9.86 -5.35
C VAL A 64 -0.98 -9.16 -6.43
N VAL A 65 -0.28 -8.09 -6.06
CA VAL A 65 0.59 -7.34 -6.95
C VAL A 65 2.03 -7.59 -6.55
N ALA A 66 2.84 -7.96 -7.53
CA ALA A 66 4.28 -8.07 -7.40
C ALA A 66 4.93 -6.85 -8.04
N VAL A 67 5.74 -6.15 -7.25
CA VAL A 67 6.54 -5.01 -7.69
C VAL A 67 7.99 -5.38 -7.47
N TRP A 68 8.81 -5.19 -8.51
CA TRP A 68 10.25 -5.28 -8.38
C TRP A 68 10.90 -4.06 -9.02
N LEU A 69 11.60 -3.30 -8.19
CA LEU A 69 12.40 -2.16 -8.61
C LEU A 69 13.86 -2.55 -8.77
N LYS A 70 14.45 -2.17 -9.89
CA LYS A 70 15.85 -2.42 -10.19
C LYS A 70 16.52 -1.19 -10.75
N ILE A 71 17.72 -0.87 -10.25
CA ILE A 71 18.56 0.17 -10.84
C ILE A 71 19.50 -0.48 -11.87
N VAL A 72 19.37 -0.07 -13.13
CA VAL A 72 20.20 -0.53 -14.25
C VAL A 72 20.81 0.70 -14.92
N GLN A 73 22.15 0.82 -14.90
CA GLN A 73 22.89 1.92 -15.55
C GLN A 73 22.39 3.32 -15.13
N GLY A 74 22.09 3.51 -13.84
CA GLY A 74 21.53 4.76 -13.31
C GLY A 74 20.07 5.01 -13.67
N ARG A 75 19.36 4.04 -14.24
CA ARG A 75 17.92 4.11 -14.53
C ARG A 75 17.14 3.19 -13.60
N CYS A 76 16.04 3.72 -13.07
CA CYS A 76 15.08 2.92 -12.33
C CYS A 76 14.18 2.17 -13.32
N GLU A 77 14.18 0.85 -13.24
CA GLU A 77 13.28 -0.05 -13.96
C GLU A 77 12.27 -0.63 -12.97
N ILE A 78 10.99 -0.56 -13.32
CA ILE A 78 9.89 -1.12 -12.53
C ILE A 78 9.35 -2.32 -13.28
N TYR A 79 9.31 -3.46 -12.60
CA TYR A 79 8.65 -4.66 -13.07
C TYR A 79 7.39 -4.88 -12.24
N LEU A 80 6.27 -5.02 -12.93
CA LEU A 80 4.95 -5.18 -12.32
C LEU A 80 4.33 -6.47 -12.84
N SER A 81 3.79 -7.27 -11.93
CA SER A 81 2.92 -8.39 -12.24
C SER A 81 1.76 -8.39 -11.25
N LYS A 82 0.62 -8.93 -11.67
CA LYS A 82 -0.49 -9.17 -10.77
C LYS A 82 -1.31 -10.36 -11.24
N ASN A 83 -2.08 -10.95 -10.33
CA ASN A 83 -2.91 -12.12 -10.60
C ASN A 83 -4.27 -11.82 -11.28
N PHE A 84 -4.50 -10.58 -11.71
CA PHE A 84 -5.71 -10.11 -12.42
C PHE A 84 -5.32 -9.21 -13.61
N ASP A 85 -6.28 -8.80 -14.43
CA ASP A 85 -6.02 -7.88 -15.55
C ASP A 85 -5.82 -6.44 -15.08
N TRP A 86 -4.87 -5.74 -15.70
CA TRP A 86 -4.66 -4.30 -15.51
C TRP A 86 -5.84 -3.51 -16.09
N LEU A 87 -6.42 -2.62 -15.28
CA LEU A 87 -7.43 -1.67 -15.73
C LEU A 87 -6.75 -0.43 -16.31
N ASP A 88 -7.44 0.31 -17.18
CA ASP A 88 -6.91 1.54 -17.78
C ASP A 88 -6.41 2.54 -16.72
N LYS A 89 -7.15 2.67 -15.61
CA LYS A 89 -6.75 3.51 -14.47
C LYS A 89 -5.48 3.04 -13.78
N ASP A 90 -5.20 1.73 -13.79
CA ASP A 90 -3.97 1.19 -13.23
C ASP A 90 -2.78 1.59 -14.11
N VAL A 91 -2.95 1.50 -15.43
CA VAL A 91 -1.92 1.89 -16.41
C VAL A 91 -1.61 3.37 -16.29
N GLU A 92 -2.64 4.22 -16.24
CA GLU A 92 -2.50 5.66 -16.04
C GLU A 92 -1.73 5.99 -14.74
N TYR A 93 -2.09 5.32 -13.64
CA TYR A 93 -1.43 5.53 -12.36
C TYR A 93 0.02 5.04 -12.34
N ILE A 94 0.29 3.86 -12.92
CA ILE A 94 1.63 3.31 -13.08
C ILE A 94 2.49 4.27 -13.91
N ASP A 95 1.95 4.86 -14.98
CA ASP A 95 2.66 5.83 -15.80
C ASP A 95 2.98 7.10 -15.00
N ASN A 96 2.07 7.59 -14.18
CA ASN A 96 2.32 8.75 -13.30
C ASN A 96 3.38 8.44 -12.24
N ILE A 97 3.28 7.31 -11.54
CA ILE A 97 4.31 6.86 -10.59
C ILE A 97 5.67 6.66 -11.26
N THR A 98 5.69 6.11 -12.47
CA THR A 98 6.92 5.92 -13.21
C THR A 98 7.55 7.27 -13.59
N LYS A 99 6.76 8.33 -13.83
CA LYS A 99 7.30 9.69 -14.03
C LYS A 99 7.96 10.20 -12.75
N TYR A 100 7.29 10.08 -11.59
CA TYR A 100 7.89 10.45 -10.30
C TYR A 100 9.20 9.69 -10.03
N LEU A 101 9.23 8.38 -10.33
CA LEU A 101 10.40 7.52 -10.16
C LEU A 101 11.53 7.77 -11.17
N LYS A 102 11.22 8.22 -12.38
CA LYS A 102 12.25 8.59 -13.39
C LYS A 102 13.01 9.85 -12.98
N ASN A 103 12.39 10.75 -12.22
CA ASN A 103 13.08 11.90 -11.64
C ASN A 103 14.11 11.47 -10.58
N ILE A 104 13.89 10.37 -9.87
CA ILE A 104 14.83 9.79 -8.89
C ILE A 104 16.13 9.32 -9.55
N SER A 105 16.05 8.82 -10.79
CA SER A 105 17.19 8.21 -11.50
C SER A 105 18.15 9.22 -12.14
N LYS A 106 17.69 10.45 -12.41
CA LYS A 106 18.46 11.47 -13.13
C LYS A 106 18.81 12.62 -12.19
N ASN A 107 19.86 12.46 -11.38
CA ASN A 107 20.51 13.56 -10.65
C ASN A 107 19.55 14.40 -9.79
N ALA A 108 18.76 13.82 -8.89
CA ALA A 108 17.77 14.61 -8.14
C ALA A 108 18.45 15.77 -7.38
N PRO A 109 18.22 17.03 -7.78
CA PRO A 109 18.27 18.14 -6.84
C PRO A 109 17.14 17.90 -5.82
N GLU A 110 17.15 18.60 -4.69
CA GLU A 110 16.01 18.64 -3.75
C GLU A 110 14.68 18.60 -4.52
N ILE A 111 13.82 17.63 -4.20
CA ILE A 111 12.44 17.69 -4.68
C ILE A 111 11.83 18.96 -4.11
N SER A 112 11.07 19.69 -4.91
CA SER A 112 10.16 20.69 -4.35
C SER A 112 9.04 19.98 -3.58
N GLU A 113 8.59 20.59 -2.48
CA GLU A 113 7.40 20.16 -1.72
C GLU A 113 6.19 19.95 -2.65
N ASP A 114 6.11 20.70 -3.76
CA ASP A 114 5.07 20.57 -4.77
C ASP A 114 5.00 19.18 -5.41
N THR A 115 6.14 18.55 -5.70
CA THR A 115 6.15 17.23 -6.37
C THR A 115 5.72 16.12 -5.41
N GLU A 116 6.05 16.24 -4.12
CA GLU A 116 5.54 15.31 -3.10
C GLU A 116 4.02 15.46 -2.94
N SER A 117 3.54 16.69 -2.92
CA SER A 117 2.11 16.99 -2.88
C SER A 117 1.38 16.44 -4.11
N ASP A 118 1.96 16.56 -5.31
CA ASP A 118 1.38 16.01 -6.53
C ASP A 118 1.34 14.47 -6.51
N PHE A 119 2.45 13.83 -6.11
CA PHE A 119 2.48 12.37 -5.92
C PHE A 119 1.42 11.92 -4.91
N PHE A 120 1.30 12.65 -3.80
CA PHE A 120 0.32 12.40 -2.77
C PHE A 120 -1.11 12.50 -3.32
N GLY A 121 -1.41 13.56 -4.09
CA GLY A 121 -2.68 13.78 -4.76
C GLY A 121 -3.03 12.64 -5.73
N ASP A 122 -2.08 12.21 -6.56
CA ASP A 122 -2.27 11.12 -7.51
C ASP A 122 -2.54 9.78 -6.82
N VAL A 123 -1.81 9.46 -5.74
CA VAL A 123 -2.05 8.24 -4.96
C VAL A 123 -3.45 8.26 -4.34
N VAL A 124 -3.84 9.38 -3.74
CA VAL A 124 -5.16 9.53 -3.11
C VAL A 124 -6.26 9.41 -4.16
N SER A 125 -6.10 10.06 -5.31
CA SER A 125 -7.04 10.00 -6.43
C SER A 125 -7.22 8.56 -6.91
N TYR A 126 -6.13 7.86 -7.19
CA TYR A 126 -6.12 6.46 -7.62
C TYR A 126 -6.76 5.52 -6.59
N CYS A 127 -6.42 5.70 -5.30
CA CYS A 127 -6.87 4.84 -4.23
C CYS A 127 -8.28 5.14 -3.73
N SER A 128 -8.85 6.29 -4.08
CA SER A 128 -10.08 6.85 -3.48
C SER A 128 -11.24 5.84 -3.39
N THR A 129 -11.53 5.15 -4.50
CA THR A 129 -12.63 4.17 -4.57
C THR A 129 -12.37 2.96 -3.67
N LYS A 130 -11.13 2.45 -3.67
CA LYS A 130 -10.71 1.30 -2.86
C LYS A 130 -10.70 1.64 -1.37
N LEU A 131 -10.19 2.82 -1.03
CA LEU A 131 -10.17 3.34 0.34
C LEU A 131 -11.59 3.55 0.86
N LYS A 132 -12.50 4.07 0.02
CA LYS A 132 -13.92 4.21 0.36
C LYS A 132 -14.58 2.85 0.64
N SER A 133 -14.35 1.85 -0.21
CA SER A 133 -14.89 0.50 0.01
C SER A 133 -14.39 -0.13 1.31
N ARG A 134 -13.10 0.03 1.65
CA ARG A 134 -12.54 -0.45 2.92
C ARG A 134 -13.12 0.29 4.12
N LEU A 135 -13.33 1.60 3.99
CA LEU A 135 -13.97 2.40 5.02
C LEU A 135 -15.43 1.97 5.25
N ASP A 136 -16.18 1.65 4.19
CA ASP A 136 -17.55 1.18 4.34
C ASP A 136 -17.59 -0.18 5.09
N LYS A 137 -16.63 -1.07 4.84
CA LYS A 137 -16.48 -2.32 5.62
C LYS A 137 -16.14 -2.05 7.09
N LEU A 138 -15.24 -1.11 7.36
CA LEU A 138 -14.90 -0.70 8.72
C LEU A 138 -16.12 -0.12 9.45
N LYS A 139 -16.93 0.72 8.77
CA LYS A 139 -18.18 1.26 9.33
C LYS A 139 -19.16 0.14 9.70
N ASN A 140 -19.34 -0.83 8.81
CA ASN A 140 -20.20 -1.99 9.08
C ASN A 140 -19.72 -2.77 10.32
N ASP A 141 -18.42 -3.01 10.45
CA ASP A 141 -17.87 -3.69 11.63
C ASP A 141 -18.09 -2.89 12.92
N ILE A 142 -17.94 -1.56 12.83
CA ILE A 142 -18.20 -0.65 13.95
C ILE A 142 -19.66 -0.74 14.42
N GLU A 143 -20.60 -0.87 13.49
CA GLU A 143 -22.03 -1.02 13.80
C GLU A 143 -22.34 -2.40 14.40
N ILE A 144 -21.88 -3.47 13.76
CA ILE A 144 -22.10 -4.86 14.20
C ILE A 144 -21.51 -5.10 15.59
N CYS A 145 -20.30 -4.59 15.84
CA CYS A 145 -19.56 -4.82 17.08
C CYS A 145 -19.67 -3.64 18.07
N ALA A 146 -20.73 -2.82 18.01
CA ALA A 146 -20.87 -1.60 18.81
C ALA A 146 -20.74 -1.80 20.33
N GLY A 147 -21.05 -2.99 20.84
CA GLY A 147 -20.90 -3.34 22.26
C GLY A 147 -19.45 -3.60 22.71
N ASN A 148 -18.56 -3.94 21.79
CA ASN A 148 -17.19 -4.37 22.07
C ASN A 148 -16.31 -3.21 22.60
N LYS A 149 -15.46 -3.51 23.59
CA LYS A 149 -14.60 -2.51 24.27
C LYS A 149 -13.62 -1.82 23.32
N TYR A 150 -13.06 -2.53 22.34
CA TYR A 150 -12.11 -1.97 21.38
C TYR A 150 -12.79 -1.12 20.32
N VAL A 151 -13.98 -1.52 19.88
CA VAL A 151 -14.78 -0.69 18.96
C VAL A 151 -15.15 0.63 19.64
N LYS A 152 -15.51 0.61 20.92
CA LYS A 152 -15.74 1.82 21.72
C LYS A 152 -14.47 2.67 21.84
N SER A 153 -13.35 2.05 22.24
CA SER A 153 -12.04 2.71 22.30
C SER A 153 -11.66 3.39 20.99
N PHE A 154 -11.83 2.72 19.85
CA PHE A 154 -11.59 3.30 18.53
C PHE A 154 -12.51 4.48 18.24
N ARG A 155 -13.82 4.37 18.53
CA ARG A 155 -14.76 5.49 18.34
C ARG A 155 -14.36 6.71 19.16
N ASP A 156 -13.95 6.52 20.40
CA ASP A 156 -13.52 7.60 21.29
C ASP A 156 -12.21 8.22 20.76
N PHE A 157 -11.24 7.40 20.40
CA PHE A 157 -9.98 7.84 19.79
C PHE A 157 -10.20 8.62 18.49
N PHE A 158 -11.04 8.08 17.61
CA PHE A 158 -11.37 8.68 16.33
C PHE A 158 -12.05 10.04 16.52
N SER A 159 -13.06 10.11 17.39
CA SER A 159 -13.80 11.34 17.70
C SER A 159 -12.87 12.42 18.27
N ALA A 160 -11.94 12.04 19.15
CA ALA A 160 -10.95 12.96 19.72
C ALA A 160 -9.97 13.52 18.68
N LYS A 161 -9.70 12.80 17.58
CA LYS A 161 -8.76 13.23 16.52
C LYS A 161 -9.44 13.98 15.37
N VAL A 162 -10.69 13.65 15.08
CA VAL A 162 -11.38 14.09 13.85
C VAL A 162 -12.47 15.13 14.13
N GLY A 163 -13.04 15.16 15.33
CA GLY A 163 -14.19 16.03 15.61
C GLY A 163 -15.43 15.56 14.83
N ASP A 164 -16.04 16.45 14.04
CA ASP A 164 -17.24 16.12 13.25
C ASP A 164 -16.90 15.28 12.00
N THR A 165 -17.66 14.19 11.81
CA THR A 165 -17.36 13.08 10.89
C THR A 165 -17.90 13.29 9.47
N ASN A 166 -18.81 14.24 9.28
CA ASN A 166 -19.53 14.39 8.01
C ASN A 166 -18.70 14.97 6.85
N ASN A 167 -17.50 15.50 7.12
CA ASN A 167 -16.65 16.11 6.09
C ASN A 167 -15.16 15.75 6.21
N THR A 168 -14.86 14.61 6.85
CA THR A 168 -13.48 14.16 7.05
C THR A 168 -12.88 13.63 5.76
N SER A 169 -11.71 14.16 5.38
CA SER A 169 -10.98 13.65 4.21
C SER A 169 -10.57 12.19 4.41
N LEU A 170 -10.64 11.37 3.35
CA LEU A 170 -10.23 9.95 3.39
C LEU A 170 -8.79 9.76 3.92
N ILE A 171 -7.93 10.74 3.67
CA ILE A 171 -6.55 10.80 4.16
C ILE A 171 -6.51 10.89 5.68
N LEU A 172 -7.27 11.81 6.28
CA LEU A 172 -7.28 11.98 7.74
C LEU A 172 -7.83 10.73 8.41
N ILE A 173 -8.84 10.09 7.81
CA ILE A 173 -9.37 8.80 8.27
C ILE A 173 -8.26 7.74 8.25
N SER A 174 -7.53 7.61 7.13
CA SER A 174 -6.40 6.68 7.01
C SER A 174 -5.32 6.95 8.06
N LEU A 175 -4.96 8.22 8.27
CA LEU A 175 -3.99 8.63 9.29
C LEU A 175 -4.41 8.21 10.70
N VAL A 176 -5.66 8.43 11.07
CA VAL A 176 -6.19 8.08 12.39
C VAL A 176 -6.24 6.57 12.56
N CYS A 177 -6.65 5.82 11.53
CA CYS A 177 -6.65 4.36 11.56
C CYS A 177 -5.23 3.80 11.75
N ASN A 178 -4.22 4.33 11.03
CA ASN A 178 -2.83 3.92 11.18
C ASN A 178 -2.31 4.19 12.60
N LYS A 179 -2.57 5.39 13.14
CA LYS A 179 -2.16 5.74 14.50
C LYS A 179 -2.79 4.84 15.55
N TYR A 180 -4.09 4.56 15.43
CA TYR A 180 -4.78 3.68 16.36
C TYR A 180 -4.26 2.25 16.27
N TYR A 181 -4.05 1.73 15.05
CA TYR A 181 -3.52 0.38 14.86
C TYR A 181 -2.16 0.20 15.54
N LYS A 182 -1.22 1.14 15.34
CA LYS A 182 0.10 1.09 16.00
C LYS A 182 0.00 1.16 17.53
N GLN A 183 -0.87 2.04 18.04
CA GLN A 183 -1.10 2.13 19.48
C GLN A 183 -1.60 0.81 20.05
N VAL A 184 -2.54 0.15 19.38
CA VAL A 184 -3.06 -1.15 19.80
C VAL A 184 -1.97 -2.23 19.74
N GLU A 185 -1.20 -2.27 18.65
CA GLU A 185 -0.11 -3.23 18.43
C GLU A 185 0.98 -3.11 19.51
N ASP A 186 1.29 -1.88 19.95
CA ASP A 186 2.27 -1.61 21.02
C ASP A 186 1.73 -1.92 22.43
N GLU A 187 0.41 -1.82 22.66
CA GLU A 187 -0.22 -1.89 23.99
C GLU A 187 -0.89 -3.24 24.31
N SER A 188 -1.13 -4.11 23.33
CA SER A 188 -1.90 -5.34 23.55
C SER A 188 -1.04 -6.55 23.94
N GLU A 189 -1.20 -7.05 25.16
CA GLU A 189 -0.67 -8.35 25.59
C GLU A 189 -1.57 -9.54 25.17
N ASP A 190 -2.81 -9.26 24.75
CA ASP A 190 -3.82 -10.28 24.45
C ASP A 190 -4.72 -9.84 23.26
N GLU A 191 -4.35 -10.26 22.04
CA GLU A 191 -5.12 -10.00 20.81
C GLU A 191 -6.48 -10.73 20.78
N SER A 192 -6.71 -11.66 21.71
CA SER A 192 -7.84 -12.60 21.72
C SER A 192 -9.22 -11.95 21.92
N ASP A 193 -9.29 -10.75 22.48
CA ASP A 193 -10.55 -10.01 22.69
C ASP A 193 -10.93 -9.07 21.51
N PHE A 194 -10.04 -8.88 20.51
CA PHE A 194 -10.31 -8.03 19.35
C PHE A 194 -11.22 -8.73 18.35
N PRO A 195 -12.27 -8.08 17.82
CA PRO A 195 -12.98 -8.61 16.67
C PRO A 195 -12.01 -8.66 15.47
N PRO A 196 -11.60 -9.84 14.96
CA PRO A 196 -10.46 -9.92 14.04
C PRO A 196 -10.69 -9.15 12.73
N LYS A 197 -11.94 -9.13 12.25
CA LYS A 197 -12.36 -8.37 11.06
C LYS A 197 -12.21 -6.86 11.25
N PHE A 198 -12.57 -6.36 12.42
CA PHE A 198 -12.52 -4.93 12.75
C PHE A 198 -11.08 -4.43 12.73
N LEU A 199 -10.18 -5.12 13.44
CA LEU A 199 -8.76 -4.76 13.47
C LEU A 199 -8.13 -4.87 12.09
N GLY A 200 -8.45 -5.93 11.34
CA GLY A 200 -7.99 -6.11 9.96
C GLY A 200 -8.44 -4.98 9.02
N HIS A 201 -9.66 -4.47 9.17
CA HIS A 201 -10.12 -3.32 8.39
C HIS A 201 -9.45 -2.00 8.82
N ILE A 202 -9.22 -1.77 10.12
CA ILE A 202 -8.43 -0.61 10.58
C ILE A 202 -7.03 -0.65 9.95
N LYS A 203 -6.33 -1.80 10.02
CA LYS A 203 -5.01 -1.99 9.42
C LYS A 203 -5.02 -1.66 7.93
N LYS A 204 -6.00 -2.20 7.19
CA LYS A 204 -6.15 -1.99 5.73
C LYS A 204 -6.49 -0.55 5.33
N VAL A 205 -7.20 0.19 6.18
CA VAL A 205 -7.47 1.63 5.97
C VAL A 205 -6.23 2.45 6.33
N GLY A 206 -5.52 2.09 7.40
CA GLY A 206 -4.30 2.74 7.85
C GLY A 206 -3.10 2.55 6.93
N SER A 207 -2.96 1.39 6.28
CA SER A 207 -1.75 1.07 5.51
C SER A 207 -1.48 1.99 4.30
N TYR A 208 -2.48 2.71 3.81
CA TYR A 208 -2.31 3.64 2.69
C TYR A 208 -1.41 4.81 3.07
N ILE A 209 -1.70 5.49 4.18
CA ILE A 209 -0.89 6.63 4.62
C ILE A 209 0.52 6.20 4.98
N GLU A 210 0.66 5.00 5.52
CA GLU A 210 1.95 4.38 5.81
C GLU A 210 2.74 4.08 4.53
N SER A 211 2.08 3.52 3.51
CA SER A 211 2.72 3.26 2.22
C SER A 211 3.16 4.53 1.51
N ILE A 212 2.32 5.58 1.55
CA ILE A 212 2.65 6.88 0.97
C ILE A 212 3.86 7.50 1.67
N LYS A 213 3.84 7.58 3.01
CA LYS A 213 4.97 8.08 3.81
C LYS A 213 6.22 7.25 3.58
N GLY A 214 6.05 5.94 3.46
CA GLY A 214 7.12 4.98 3.21
C GLY A 214 7.81 5.20 1.87
N ILE A 215 7.03 5.45 0.80
CA ILE A 215 7.55 5.78 -0.52
C ILE A 215 8.34 7.10 -0.48
N ILE A 216 7.78 8.15 0.14
CA ILE A 216 8.45 9.45 0.30
C ILE A 216 9.75 9.30 1.13
N ALA A 217 9.71 8.55 2.23
CA ALA A 217 10.89 8.30 3.04
C ALA A 217 11.96 7.47 2.32
N CYS A 218 11.57 6.56 1.41
CA CYS A 218 12.50 5.85 0.55
C CYS A 218 13.05 6.75 -0.56
N TYR A 219 12.31 7.78 -0.98
CA TYR A 219 12.79 8.78 -1.92
C TYR A 219 13.95 9.59 -1.31
N HIS A 220 13.81 10.03 -0.07
CA HIS A 220 14.81 10.88 0.60
C HIS A 220 16.11 10.17 1.04
N LYS A 221 16.27 8.88 0.75
CA LYS A 221 17.40 8.04 1.18
C LYS A 221 18.22 7.57 0.00
#